data_AF-A0A2D5XYZ1-F1
#
_entry.id   AF-A0A2D5XYZ1-F1
#
_cell.length_a   1.000
_cell.length_b   1.000
_cell.length_c   1.000
_cell.angle_alpha   90.00
_cell.angle_beta   90.00
_cell.angle_gamma   90.00
#
_symmetry.space_group_name_H-M   'P 1'
#
loop_
_entity.id
_entity.type
_entity.pdbx_description
1 polymer ?
#
loop_
_entity_poly.entity_id
_entity_poly.type
_entity_poly.pdbx_seq_one_letter_code
_entity_poly.pdbx_strand_id
1 'polypeptide(L)'
;MIGDKAQGLGGALGSSGKNYDLTKGLGVPGVAAMPGEVKQKSPQEMMEELEKLKKKLDGLKKDLVKKYKFTRAITIMPAAASGMIVEDEQIPKEIAESKPWYVMMIIPEDQYKNIPKIKAEVVKMAKDCGENVWMLIKTE
;
A
#
# COMPACT_ATOMS: atom_id res chain seq x y z
N MET A 1 49.31 42.28 -20.72
CA MET A 1 48.81 40.97 -21.20
C MET A 1 48.94 39.97 -20.05
N ILE A 2 47.84 39.25 -19.74
CA ILE A 2 47.79 37.91 -19.10
C ILE A 2 48.34 37.88 -17.66
N GLY A 3 47.58 37.77 -16.56
CA GLY A 3 46.39 36.94 -16.31
C GLY A 3 46.86 35.56 -15.84
N ASP A 4 46.86 35.27 -14.53
CA ASP A 4 46.64 33.90 -14.03
C ASP A 4 46.34 33.88 -12.52
N LYS A 5 45.21 33.25 -12.18
CA LYS A 5 44.81 32.84 -10.84
C LYS A 5 45.39 31.46 -10.59
N ALA A 6 46.06 31.24 -9.45
CA ALA A 6 46.21 29.90 -8.90
C ALA A 6 45.94 29.93 -7.39
N GLN A 7 44.74 29.49 -7.05
CA GLN A 7 44.36 28.99 -5.73
C GLN A 7 45.01 27.62 -5.52
N GLY A 8 45.59 27.38 -4.35
CA GLY A 8 46.05 26.07 -3.91
C GLY A 8 45.55 25.82 -2.48
N LEU A 9 44.35 25.25 -2.37
CA LEU A 9 43.75 24.79 -1.13
C LEU A 9 44.41 23.48 -0.69
N GLY A 10 44.93 23.45 0.54
CA GLY A 10 45.26 22.21 1.24
C GLY A 10 43.98 21.47 1.61
N GLY A 11 43.69 20.37 0.92
CA GLY A 11 42.61 19.44 1.28
C GLY A 11 43.12 18.39 2.26
N ALA A 12 42.69 18.49 3.52
CA ALA A 12 42.76 17.40 4.48
C ALA A 12 41.49 16.55 4.39
N LEU A 13 41.70 15.23 4.35
CA LEU A 13 40.70 14.18 4.34
C LEU A 13 39.72 14.28 5.52
N GLY A 14 38.44 14.08 5.24
CA GLY A 14 37.40 13.90 6.24
C GLY A 14 36.17 13.24 5.60
N SER A 15 36.10 11.91 5.70
CA SER A 15 34.94 11.10 5.34
C SER A 15 33.67 11.63 6.04
N SER A 16 32.61 11.89 5.29
CA SER A 16 31.28 12.17 5.83
C SER A 16 30.24 11.33 5.12
N GLY A 17 29.91 10.19 5.72
CA GLY A 17 28.65 9.51 5.50
C GLY A 17 27.51 10.44 5.91
N LYS A 18 26.71 10.85 4.93
CA LYS A 18 25.51 11.66 5.18
C LYS A 18 24.42 10.75 5.73
N ASN A 19 24.19 10.83 7.03
CA ASN A 19 22.91 10.46 7.63
C ASN A 19 21.89 11.54 7.22
N TYR A 20 20.86 11.14 6.49
CA TYR A 20 19.73 12.01 6.16
C TYR A 20 18.78 12.01 7.36
N ASP A 21 18.73 13.12 8.07
CA ASP A 21 17.78 13.41 9.14
C ASP A 21 16.42 13.75 8.52
N LEU A 22 15.49 12.80 8.56
CA LEU A 22 14.12 12.91 8.03
C LEU A 22 13.18 13.75 8.93
N THR A 23 13.66 14.34 10.02
CA THR A 23 12.82 15.17 10.91
C THR A 23 12.81 16.65 10.57
N LYS A 24 13.61 17.09 9.60
CA LYS A 24 13.67 18.50 9.16
C LYS A 24 12.95 18.72 7.84
N GLY A 25 11.62 18.75 7.90
CA GLY A 25 10.80 19.22 6.80
C GLY A 25 9.36 19.40 7.21
N LEU A 26 8.86 20.63 7.04
CA LEU A 26 7.47 21.08 7.21
C LEU A 26 7.11 21.57 8.64
N GLY A 27 7.29 22.87 8.83
CA GLY A 27 6.66 23.60 9.91
C GLY A 27 5.15 23.66 9.71
N VAL A 28 4.42 23.32 10.77
CA VAL A 28 3.02 23.72 10.98
C VAL A 28 2.96 24.30 12.40
N PRO A 29 2.74 25.61 12.57
CA PRO A 29 2.64 26.19 13.91
C PRO A 29 1.24 25.91 14.47
N GLY A 30 1.18 25.21 15.60
CA GLY A 30 -0.02 25.12 16.42
C GLY A 30 -0.75 23.78 16.36
N VAL A 31 -0.21 22.75 17.01
CA VAL A 31 -1.03 21.74 17.67
C VAL A 31 -0.40 21.44 19.02
N ALA A 32 -1.18 21.69 20.07
CA ALA A 32 -0.85 21.45 21.46
C ALA A 32 -0.50 19.97 21.69
N ALA A 33 0.33 19.73 22.70
CA ALA A 33 0.70 18.41 23.20
C ALA A 33 -0.54 17.51 23.42
N MET A 34 -0.47 16.28 22.90
CA MET A 34 -1.26 15.16 23.42
C MET A 34 -0.33 14.03 23.85
N PRO A 35 -0.43 13.54 25.11
CA PRO A 35 0.31 12.39 25.60
C PRO A 35 -0.42 11.12 25.19
N GLY A 36 0.21 10.34 24.32
CA GLY A 36 -0.25 9.00 23.96
C GLY A 36 0.91 8.28 23.31
N GLU A 37 1.55 7.38 24.05
CA GLU A 37 2.63 6.53 23.56
C GLU A 37 2.17 5.77 22.31
N VAL A 38 2.57 6.26 21.13
CA VAL A 38 2.54 5.44 19.92
C VAL A 38 3.60 4.39 20.15
N LYS A 39 3.19 3.21 20.61
CA LYS A 39 4.05 2.04 20.75
C LYS A 39 4.60 1.70 19.37
N GLN A 40 5.76 2.27 19.07
CA GLN A 40 6.42 2.13 17.79
C GLN A 40 6.84 0.67 17.66
N LYS A 41 6.07 -0.12 16.92
CA LYS A 41 6.39 -1.53 16.67
C LYS A 41 7.80 -1.60 16.10
N SER A 42 8.59 -2.55 16.59
CA SER A 42 9.95 -2.72 16.09
C SER A 42 9.93 -3.03 14.59
N PRO A 43 10.97 -2.65 13.83
CA PRO A 43 11.08 -3.00 12.41
C PRO A 43 10.89 -4.50 12.13
N GLN A 44 11.28 -5.36 13.08
CA GLN A 44 11.14 -6.80 13.02
C GLN A 44 9.67 -7.25 13.16
N GLU A 45 8.94 -6.71 14.13
CA GLU A 45 7.50 -7.00 14.31
C GLU A 45 6.68 -6.53 13.11
N MET A 46 7.01 -5.37 12.53
CA MET A 46 6.35 -4.87 11.32
C MET A 46 6.60 -5.76 10.10
N MET A 47 7.82 -6.29 9.94
CA MET A 47 8.13 -7.22 8.87
C MET A 47 7.38 -8.54 9.02
N GLU A 48 7.28 -9.10 10.22
CA GLU A 48 6.53 -10.34 10.46
C GLU A 48 5.02 -10.18 10.20
N GLU A 49 4.44 -9.05 10.61
CA GLU A 49 3.03 -8.75 10.33
C GLU A 49 2.77 -8.62 8.83
N LEU A 50 3.67 -7.94 8.09
CA LEU A 50 3.61 -7.85 6.63
C LEU A 50 3.73 -9.21 5.96
N GLU A 51 4.62 -10.09 6.43
CA GLU A 51 4.74 -11.45 5.88
C GLU A 51 3.50 -12.30 6.12
N LYS A 52 2.93 -12.25 7.33
CA LYS A 52 1.69 -12.97 7.67
C LYS A 52 0.54 -12.47 6.79
N LEU A 53 0.42 -11.16 6.64
CA LEU A 53 -0.57 -10.52 5.79
C LEU A 53 -0.41 -10.91 4.32
N LYS A 54 0.82 -10.87 3.80
CA LYS A 54 1.13 -11.30 2.43
C LYS A 54 0.75 -12.76 2.22
N LYS A 55 1.06 -13.66 3.17
CA LYS A 55 0.67 -15.07 3.09
C LYS A 55 -0.85 -15.25 3.06
N LYS A 56 -1.60 -14.50 3.87
CA LYS A 56 -3.07 -14.52 3.87
C LYS A 56 -3.65 -14.04 2.55
N LEU A 57 -3.15 -12.91 2.04
CA LEU A 57 -3.57 -12.31 0.77
C LEU A 57 -3.21 -13.22 -0.43
N ASP A 58 -2.03 -13.85 -0.43
CA ASP A 58 -1.65 -14.85 -1.42
C ASP A 58 -2.51 -16.11 -1.34
N GLY A 59 -2.91 -16.52 -0.12
CA GLY A 59 -3.87 -17.60 0.10
C GLY A 59 -5.22 -17.28 -0.54
N LEU A 60 -5.77 -16.11 -0.23
CA LEU A 60 -7.02 -15.61 -0.81
C LEU A 60 -6.92 -15.58 -2.35
N LYS A 61 -5.84 -15.04 -2.92
CA LYS A 61 -5.61 -15.03 -4.36
C LYS A 61 -5.61 -16.43 -4.96
N LYS A 62 -4.93 -17.39 -4.33
CA LYS A 62 -4.89 -18.78 -4.81
C LYS A 62 -6.27 -19.43 -4.77
N ASP A 63 -7.04 -19.20 -3.72
CA ASP A 63 -8.37 -19.78 -3.59
C ASP A 63 -9.35 -19.17 -4.59
N LEU A 64 -9.25 -17.86 -4.84
CA LEU A 64 -9.99 -17.17 -5.89
C LEU A 64 -9.66 -17.72 -7.28
N VAL A 65 -8.38 -17.90 -7.63
CA VAL A 65 -8.00 -18.49 -8.93
C VAL A 65 -8.43 -19.95 -9.07
N LYS A 66 -8.35 -20.74 -7.99
CA LYS A 66 -8.80 -22.15 -8.00
C LYS A 66 -10.30 -22.26 -8.24
N LYS A 67 -11.08 -21.39 -7.59
CA LYS A 67 -12.54 -21.41 -7.65
C LYS A 67 -13.08 -20.75 -8.93
N TYR A 68 -12.44 -19.67 -9.34
CA TYR A 68 -12.76 -18.91 -10.54
C TYR A 68 -11.62 -19.03 -11.55
N LYS A 69 -11.51 -20.19 -12.19
CA LYS A 69 -10.48 -20.45 -13.21
C LYS A 69 -10.58 -19.53 -14.43
N PHE A 70 -11.73 -18.87 -14.60
CA PHE A 70 -11.96 -17.87 -15.63
C PHE A 70 -11.42 -16.49 -15.27
N THR A 71 -10.97 -16.26 -14.03
CA THR A 71 -10.37 -14.99 -13.64
C THR A 71 -9.12 -14.71 -14.48
N ARG A 72 -9.11 -13.56 -15.14
CA ARG A 72 -8.05 -13.12 -16.04
C ARG A 72 -6.87 -12.55 -15.27
N ALA A 73 -7.17 -11.70 -14.29
CA ALA A 73 -6.17 -11.08 -13.43
C ALA A 73 -6.69 -10.89 -12.01
N ILE A 74 -5.77 -10.97 -11.04
CA ILE A 74 -6.01 -10.56 -9.65
C ILE A 74 -4.83 -9.72 -9.19
N THR A 75 -5.13 -8.47 -8.83
CA THR A 75 -4.19 -7.49 -8.32
C THR A 75 -4.53 -7.18 -6.87
N ILE A 76 -3.51 -7.14 -6.01
CA ILE A 76 -3.64 -6.79 -4.60
C ILE A 76 -2.81 -5.52 -4.39
N MET A 77 -3.44 -4.48 -3.85
CA MET A 77 -2.84 -3.17 -3.67
C MET A 77 -2.94 -2.71 -2.22
N PRO A 78 -1.85 -2.19 -1.65
CA PRO A 78 -1.87 -1.61 -0.31
C PRO A 78 -2.70 -0.34 -0.28
N ALA A 79 -3.19 0.01 0.91
CA ALA A 79 -3.89 1.27 1.15
C ALA A 79 -3.03 2.51 0.79
N ALA A 80 -1.71 2.40 0.74
CA ALA A 80 -0.84 3.49 0.26
C ALA A 80 -1.11 3.88 -1.21
N ALA A 81 -1.63 2.94 -2.02
CA ALA A 81 -2.03 3.18 -3.40
C ALA A 81 -3.51 3.57 -3.53
N SER A 82 -4.22 3.78 -2.41
CA SER A 82 -5.68 4.01 -2.42
C SER A 82 -6.08 5.32 -3.10
N GLY A 83 -5.21 6.34 -3.13
CA GLY A 83 -5.55 7.66 -3.67
C GLY A 83 -6.06 7.60 -5.11
N MET A 84 -5.36 6.87 -5.98
CA MET A 84 -5.76 6.69 -7.38
C MET A 84 -7.04 5.84 -7.51
N ILE A 85 -7.16 4.77 -6.71
CA ILE A 85 -8.30 3.85 -6.77
C ILE A 85 -9.58 4.51 -6.25
N VAL A 86 -9.50 5.30 -5.18
CA VAL A 86 -10.66 5.93 -4.54
C VAL A 86 -11.28 6.97 -5.47
N GLU A 87 -10.45 7.70 -6.20
CA GLU A 87 -10.89 8.67 -7.21
C GLU A 87 -11.48 7.96 -8.44
N ASP A 88 -10.77 6.97 -9.00
CA ASP A 88 -11.18 6.25 -10.22
C ASP A 88 -12.45 5.40 -10.02
N GLU A 89 -12.56 4.72 -8.87
CA GLU A 89 -13.67 3.80 -8.56
C GLU A 89 -14.76 4.47 -7.69
N GLN A 90 -14.65 5.78 -7.44
CA GLN A 90 -15.59 6.55 -6.62
C GLN A 90 -15.92 5.89 -5.27
N ILE A 91 -14.88 5.36 -4.61
CA ILE A 91 -15.05 4.63 -3.35
C ILE A 91 -15.48 5.63 -2.26
N PRO A 92 -16.47 5.29 -1.42
CA PRO A 92 -16.88 6.16 -0.33
C PRO A 92 -15.70 6.55 0.56
N LYS A 93 -15.61 7.83 0.92
CA LYS A 93 -14.50 8.36 1.75
C LYS A 93 -14.35 7.61 3.07
N GLU A 94 -15.46 7.19 3.67
CA GLU A 94 -15.52 6.39 4.90
C GLU A 94 -14.74 5.05 4.76
N ILE A 95 -14.85 4.42 3.59
CA ILE A 95 -14.13 3.18 3.29
C ILE A 95 -12.66 3.49 3.01
N ALA A 96 -12.36 4.56 2.27
CA ALA A 96 -10.99 4.99 2.01
C ALA A 96 -10.21 5.30 3.29
N GLU A 97 -10.86 5.95 4.27
CA GLU A 97 -10.33 6.27 5.59
C GLU A 97 -9.99 5.02 6.41
N SER A 98 -10.73 3.92 6.20
CA SER A 98 -10.45 2.63 6.85
C SER A 98 -9.16 1.94 6.36
N LYS A 99 -8.50 2.52 5.33
CA LYS A 99 -7.25 2.02 4.73
C LYS A 99 -7.29 0.51 4.42
N PRO A 100 -8.29 0.03 3.66
CA PRO A 100 -8.39 -1.38 3.33
C PRO A 100 -7.34 -1.78 2.30
N TRP A 101 -7.07 -3.08 2.22
CA TRP A 101 -6.35 -3.66 1.10
C TRP A 101 -7.28 -3.79 -0.10
N TYR A 102 -6.89 -3.21 -1.22
CA TYR A 102 -7.70 -3.27 -2.43
C TYR A 102 -7.33 -4.52 -3.21
N VAL A 103 -8.31 -5.38 -3.45
CA VAL A 103 -8.14 -6.57 -4.29
C VAL A 103 -9.02 -6.39 -5.51
N MET A 104 -8.39 -6.20 -6.66
CA MET A 104 -9.06 -6.07 -7.94
C MET A 104 -9.01 -7.41 -8.68
N MET A 105 -10.19 -7.89 -9.08
CA MET A 105 -10.37 -9.09 -9.87
C MET A 105 -10.93 -8.71 -11.24
N ILE A 106 -10.30 -9.20 -12.30
CA ILE A 106 -10.78 -9.06 -13.68
C ILE A 106 -11.33 -10.41 -14.13
N ILE A 107 -12.58 -10.41 -14.58
CA ILE A 107 -13.26 -11.60 -15.10
C ILE A 107 -13.75 -11.33 -16.54
N PRO A 108 -13.91 -12.35 -17.39
CA PRO A 108 -14.44 -12.16 -18.73
C PRO A 108 -15.91 -11.71 -18.70
N GLU A 109 -16.31 -10.91 -19.68
CA GLU A 109 -17.69 -10.42 -19.83
C GLU A 109 -18.76 -11.54 -19.84
N ASP A 110 -18.42 -12.73 -20.32
CA ASP A 110 -19.28 -13.92 -20.27
C ASP A 110 -19.79 -14.25 -18.86
N GLN A 111 -19.02 -13.86 -17.85
CA GLN A 111 -19.31 -14.09 -16.42
C GLN A 111 -19.98 -12.90 -15.74
N TYR A 112 -20.29 -11.82 -16.48
CA TYR A 112 -20.94 -10.62 -15.94
C TYR A 112 -22.22 -10.94 -15.17
N LYS A 113 -23.06 -11.84 -15.72
CA LYS A 113 -24.31 -12.29 -15.07
C LYS A 113 -24.08 -13.01 -13.74
N ASN A 114 -22.89 -13.58 -13.54
CA ASN A 114 -22.52 -14.28 -12.31
C ASN A 114 -21.86 -13.37 -11.27
N ILE A 115 -21.56 -12.10 -11.59
CA ILE A 115 -20.95 -11.14 -10.66
C ILE A 115 -21.66 -11.07 -9.32
N PRO A 116 -23.01 -11.01 -9.22
CA PRO A 116 -23.67 -10.92 -7.91
C PRO A 116 -23.37 -12.12 -7.02
N LYS A 117 -23.35 -13.33 -7.61
CA LYS A 117 -23.01 -14.57 -6.91
C LYS A 117 -21.53 -14.61 -6.53
N ILE A 118 -20.66 -14.24 -7.46
CA ILE A 118 -19.21 -14.16 -7.23
C ILE A 118 -18.93 -13.17 -6.09
N LYS A 119 -19.52 -11.96 -6.12
CA LYS A 119 -19.38 -10.96 -5.04
C LYS A 119 -19.76 -11.53 -3.68
N ALA A 120 -20.91 -12.18 -3.55
CA ALA A 120 -21.35 -12.74 -2.28
C ALA A 120 -20.35 -13.77 -1.73
N GLU A 121 -19.85 -14.66 -2.59
CA GLU A 121 -18.88 -15.68 -2.19
C GLU A 121 -17.50 -15.10 -1.90
N VAL A 122 -17.05 -14.12 -2.69
CA VAL A 122 -15.77 -13.43 -2.52
C VAL A 122 -15.75 -12.60 -1.24
N VAL A 123 -16.85 -11.90 -0.92
CA VAL A 123 -17.01 -11.19 0.35
C VAL A 123 -16.94 -12.17 1.52
N LYS A 124 -17.51 -13.38 1.39
CA LYS A 124 -17.39 -14.42 2.42
C LYS A 124 -15.94 -14.87 2.60
N MET A 125 -15.23 -15.17 1.50
CA MET A 125 -13.81 -15.54 1.53
C MET A 125 -12.92 -14.43 2.10
N ALA A 126 -13.22 -13.17 1.81
CA ALA A 126 -12.53 -12.02 2.37
C ALA A 126 -12.77 -11.87 3.88
N LYS A 127 -14.01 -12.11 4.36
CA LYS A 127 -14.31 -12.13 5.80
C LYS A 127 -13.58 -13.27 6.52
N ASP A 128 -13.51 -14.45 5.91
CA ASP A 128 -12.79 -15.61 6.47
C ASP A 128 -11.27 -15.35 6.58
N CYS A 129 -10.71 -14.47 5.73
CA CYS A 129 -9.32 -14.02 5.81
C CYS A 129 -9.03 -13.19 7.08
N GLY A 130 -10.05 -12.55 7.65
CA GLY A 130 -9.97 -11.73 8.86
C GLY A 130 -9.23 -10.40 8.67
N GLU A 131 -9.00 -9.98 7.43
CA GLU A 131 -8.29 -8.75 7.06
C GLU A 131 -9.26 -7.71 6.50
N ASN A 132 -8.94 -6.42 6.67
CA ASN A 132 -9.72 -5.34 6.07
C ASN A 132 -9.44 -5.26 4.56
N VAL A 133 -10.27 -5.92 3.75
CA VAL A 133 -10.11 -6.03 2.30
C VAL A 133 -11.30 -5.43 1.57
N TRP A 134 -11.03 -4.58 0.58
CA TRP A 134 -12.00 -4.04 -0.35
C TRP A 134 -11.88 -4.74 -1.72
N MET A 135 -12.98 -5.35 -2.17
CA MET A 135 -13.00 -6.14 -3.40
C MET A 135 -13.59 -5.35 -4.56
N LEU A 136 -12.81 -5.19 -5.62
CA LEU A 136 -13.23 -4.59 -6.89
C LEU A 136 -13.32 -5.72 -7.93
N ILE A 137 -14.46 -5.84 -8.60
CA ILE A 137 -14.65 -6.83 -9.66
C ILE A 137 -14.98 -6.07 -10.93
N LYS A 138 -14.11 -6.19 -11.94
CA LYS A 138 -14.28 -5.58 -13.26
C LYS A 138 -14.39 -6.66 -14.32
N THR A 139 -15.06 -6.34 -15.40
CA THR A 139 -15.14 -7.18 -16.60
C THR A 139 -14.29 -6.60 -17.71
N GLU A 140 -13.71 -7.48 -18.52
CA GLU A 140 -13.05 -7.18 -19.80
C GLU A 140 -13.55 -8.09 -20.92
#